data_AF-A0A4V3ANF6-F1
#
_entry.id   AF-A0A4V3ANF6-F1
#
_cell.length_a   1.000
_cell.length_b   1.000
_cell.length_c   1.000
_cell.angle_alpha   90.00
_cell.angle_beta   90.00
_cell.angle_gamma   90.00
#
_symmetry.space_group_name_H-M   'P 1'
#
loop_
_entity.id
_entity.type
_entity.pdbx_description
1 polymer ?
#
loop_
_entity_poly.entity_id
_entity_poly.type
_entity_poly.pdbx_seq_one_letter_code
_entity_poly.pdbx_strand_id
1 'polypeptide(L)'
;MRDHNLTPPKKKLTPLVKVKLAAFALAAVLADRMSEKDAGRLLREATGTQWSLLTCMQYLSGKEALGAIAALPDDWAEDGMTKQVLEHSTKVAAFTVANAHPKGAPLCASELAKQFRGQESLP
;
A
#
# COMPACT_ATOMS: atom_id res chain seq x y z
N MET A 1 9.84 31.06 -28.97
CA MET A 1 10.14 29.81 -28.22
C MET A 1 9.63 30.03 -26.80
N ARG A 2 8.65 29.25 -26.34
CA ARG A 2 8.11 29.35 -24.98
C ARG A 2 8.68 28.20 -24.16
N ASP A 3 9.41 28.54 -23.11
CA ASP A 3 9.92 27.59 -22.12
C ASP A 3 8.74 26.87 -21.44
N HIS A 4 8.68 25.56 -21.60
CA HIS A 4 7.70 24.71 -20.92
C HIS A 4 8.44 23.67 -20.09
N ASN A 5 8.10 23.66 -18.80
CA ASN A 5 8.38 22.64 -17.78
C ASN A 5 9.80 22.61 -17.18
N LEU A 6 9.99 23.46 -16.17
CA LEU A 6 10.87 23.16 -15.03
C LEU A 6 10.02 22.86 -13.79
N THR A 7 9.07 21.93 -13.88
CA THR A 7 8.63 21.23 -12.67
C THR A 7 9.70 20.18 -12.37
N PRO A 8 10.40 20.24 -11.22
CA PRO A 8 11.41 19.24 -10.92
C PRO A 8 10.75 17.85 -10.90
N PRO A 9 11.40 16.81 -11.44
CA PRO A 9 10.84 15.47 -11.40
C PRO A 9 10.59 15.08 -9.95
N LYS A 10 9.34 14.77 -9.60
CA LYS A 10 9.00 14.22 -8.29
C LYS A 10 9.94 13.04 -8.01
N LYS A 11 10.79 13.13 -6.98
CA LYS A 11 11.72 12.06 -6.58
C LYS A 11 10.93 10.75 -6.50
N LYS A 12 11.21 9.81 -7.39
CA LYS A 12 10.56 8.49 -7.36
C LYS A 12 11.00 7.80 -6.08
N LEU A 13 10.05 7.51 -5.19
CA LEU A 13 10.32 6.71 -3.99
C LEU A 13 10.85 5.34 -4.39
N THR A 14 11.85 4.85 -3.65
CA THR A 14 12.35 3.49 -3.82
C THR A 14 11.26 2.47 -3.41
N PRO A 15 11.27 1.26 -3.97
CA PRO A 15 10.34 0.20 -3.59
C PRO A 15 10.29 -0.03 -2.08
N LEU A 16 11.45 -0.08 -1.41
CA LEU A 16 11.51 -0.31 0.04
C LEU A 16 10.84 0.82 0.84
N VAL A 17 11.02 2.08 0.45
CA VAL A 17 10.35 3.21 1.13
C VAL A 17 8.83 3.10 0.98
N LYS A 18 8.34 2.75 -0.21
CA LYS A 18 6.91 2.52 -0.42
C LYS A 18 6.38 1.35 0.42
N VAL A 19 7.15 0.26 0.52
CA VAL A 19 6.81 -0.90 1.35
C VAL A 19 6.71 -0.51 2.82
N LYS A 20 7.68 0.22 3.37
CA LYS A 20 7.65 0.70 4.75
C LYS A 20 6.43 1.58 5.03
N LEU A 21 6.15 2.54 4.15
CA LEU A 21 4.98 3.43 4.26
C LEU A 21 3.67 2.66 4.21
N ALA A 22 3.55 1.71 3.27
CA ALA A 22 2.36 0.89 3.11
C ALA A 22 2.14 -0.02 4.33
N ALA A 23 3.19 -0.70 4.79
CA ALA A 23 3.13 -1.56 5.98
C ALA A 23 2.76 -0.76 7.24
N PHE A 24 3.33 0.44 7.41
CA PHE A 24 2.98 1.32 8.52
C PHE A 24 1.50 1.74 8.47
N ALA A 25 1.03 2.23 7.31
CA ALA A 25 -0.36 2.66 7.15
C ALA A 25 -1.34 1.50 7.40
N LEU A 26 -1.05 0.31 6.87
CA LEU A 26 -1.87 -0.89 7.11
C LEU A 26 -1.89 -1.28 8.59
N ALA A 27 -0.73 -1.32 9.25
CA ALA A 27 -0.64 -1.68 10.66
C ALA A 27 -1.37 -0.66 11.56
N ALA A 28 -1.26 0.64 11.25
CA ALA A 28 -1.94 1.68 12.01
C ALA A 28 -3.47 1.59 11.89
N VAL A 29 -3.98 1.26 10.70
CA VAL A 29 -5.42 1.04 10.50
C VAL A 29 -5.90 -0.22 11.23
N LEU A 30 -5.17 -1.34 11.11
CA LEU A 30 -5.55 -2.59 11.78
C LEU A 30 -5.50 -2.50 13.31
N ALA A 31 -4.66 -1.62 13.84
CA ALA A 31 -4.56 -1.34 15.28
C ALA A 31 -5.55 -0.27 15.76
N ASP A 32 -6.47 0.19 14.91
CA ASP A 32 -7.44 1.28 15.18
C ASP A 32 -6.76 2.60 15.66
N ARG A 33 -5.51 2.81 15.24
CA ARG A 33 -4.74 4.03 15.55
C ARG A 33 -4.87 5.09 14.45
N MET A 34 -5.46 4.72 13.31
CA MET A 34 -5.59 5.57 12.13
C MET A 34 -6.83 5.16 11.35
N SER A 35 -7.65 6.13 10.94
CA SER A 35 -8.77 5.85 10.03
C SER A 35 -8.27 5.53 8.62
N GLU A 36 -9.06 4.81 7.82
CA GLU A 36 -8.69 4.54 6.42
C GLU A 36 -8.50 5.84 5.60
N LYS A 37 -9.28 6.87 5.93
CA LYS A 37 -9.23 8.18 5.29
C LYS A 37 -7.90 8.89 5.60
N ASP A 38 -7.44 8.80 6.84
CA ASP A 38 -6.17 9.38 7.27
C ASP A 38 -4.99 8.60 6.72
N ALA A 39 -5.09 7.27 6.64
CA ALA A 39 -4.11 6.43 5.95
C ALA A 39 -3.98 6.84 4.47
N GLY A 40 -5.10 7.02 3.78
CA GLY A 40 -5.10 7.51 2.39
C GLY A 40 -4.54 8.93 2.25
N ARG A 41 -4.73 9.81 3.24
CA ARG A 41 -4.10 11.14 3.26
C ARG A 41 -2.59 11.04 3.42
N LEU A 42 -2.13 10.30 4.43
CA LEU A 42 -0.70 10.09 4.70
C LEU A 42 0.02 9.49 3.49
N LEU A 43 -0.55 8.45 2.88
CA LEU A 43 0.04 7.82 1.70
C LEU A 43 0.09 8.77 0.51
N ARG A 44 -0.91 9.63 0.33
CA ARG A 44 -0.92 10.67 -0.70
C ARG A 44 0.18 11.70 -0.52
N GLU A 45 0.33 12.20 0.71
CA GLU A 45 1.35 13.17 1.06
C GLU A 45 2.76 12.59 0.91
N ALA A 46 2.96 11.34 1.35
CA ALA A 46 4.27 10.70 1.30
C ALA A 46 4.68 10.25 -0.12
N THR A 47 3.76 9.72 -0.92
CA THR A 47 4.07 9.15 -2.25
C THR A 47 3.87 10.12 -3.40
N GLY A 48 3.12 11.21 -3.19
CA GLY A 48 2.69 12.11 -4.26
C GLY A 48 1.72 11.48 -5.27
N THR A 49 1.18 10.29 -4.96
CA THR A 49 0.21 9.53 -5.77
C THR A 49 -1.06 9.27 -4.96
N GLN A 50 -2.22 9.17 -5.62
CA GLN A 50 -3.50 8.89 -4.95
C GLN A 50 -3.60 7.43 -4.46
N TRP A 51 -2.91 7.12 -3.37
CA TRP A 51 -3.04 5.83 -2.70
C TRP A 51 -4.17 5.85 -1.67
N SER A 52 -5.09 4.90 -1.78
CA SER A 52 -6.03 4.52 -0.73
C SER A 52 -5.48 3.34 0.08
N LEU A 53 -6.14 3.00 1.20
CA LEU A 53 -5.81 1.79 1.96
C LEU A 53 -5.90 0.53 1.10
N LEU A 54 -6.88 0.51 0.19
CA LEU A 54 -7.03 -0.56 -0.76
C LEU A 54 -5.82 -0.71 -1.70
N THR A 55 -5.38 0.39 -2.33
CA THR A 55 -4.22 0.34 -3.21
C THR A 55 -2.93 0.04 -2.46
N CYS A 56 -2.86 0.40 -1.18
CA CYS A 56 -1.79 0.01 -0.27
C CYS A 56 -1.72 -1.52 -0.12
N MET A 57 -2.85 -2.19 0.18
CA MET A 57 -2.90 -3.65 0.27
C MET A 57 -2.54 -4.32 -1.07
N GLN A 58 -3.03 -3.79 -2.18
CA GLN A 58 -2.71 -4.32 -3.51
C GLN A 58 -1.22 -4.18 -3.82
N TYR A 59 -0.62 -3.02 -3.50
CA TYR A 59 0.81 -2.80 -3.64
C TYR A 59 1.62 -3.81 -2.81
N LEU A 60 1.28 -3.99 -1.53
CA LEU A 60 1.96 -4.93 -0.63
C LEU A 60 1.84 -6.38 -1.11
N SER A 61 0.73 -6.75 -1.73
CA SER A 61 0.55 -8.09 -2.33
C SER A 61 1.26 -8.25 -3.70
N GLY A 62 1.85 -7.18 -4.24
CA GLY A 62 2.42 -7.13 -5.58
C GLY A 62 3.89 -7.53 -5.67
N LYS A 63 4.34 -7.87 -6.89
CA LYS A 63 5.71 -8.31 -7.17
C LYS A 63 6.79 -7.27 -6.80
N GLU A 64 6.52 -5.98 -6.94
CA GLU A 64 7.48 -4.91 -6.57
C GLU A 64 7.76 -4.93 -5.06
N ALA A 65 6.72 -5.02 -4.24
CA ALA A 65 6.86 -5.09 -2.78
C ALA A 65 7.55 -6.39 -2.34
N LEU A 66 7.12 -7.53 -2.88
CA LEU A 66 7.72 -8.83 -2.56
C LEU A 66 9.20 -8.90 -2.95
N GLY A 67 9.56 -8.38 -4.13
CA GLY A 67 10.95 -8.30 -4.57
C GLY A 67 11.81 -7.40 -3.68
N ALA A 68 11.26 -6.27 -3.24
CA ALA A 68 11.96 -5.35 -2.34
C ALA A 68 12.24 -5.98 -0.96
N ILE A 69 11.29 -6.75 -0.42
CA ILE A 69 11.44 -7.43 0.88
C ILE A 69 12.39 -8.62 0.76
N ALA A 70 12.30 -9.40 -0.33
CA ALA A 70 13.16 -10.55 -0.56
C ALA A 70 14.65 -10.17 -0.70
N ALA A 71 14.95 -8.95 -1.17
CA ALA A 71 16.30 -8.42 -1.28
C ALA A 71 16.92 -8.01 0.07
N LEU A 72 16.15 -7.97 1.16
CA LEU A 72 16.64 -7.62 2.50
C LEU A 72 17.34 -8.82 3.16
N PRO A 73 18.41 -8.59 3.94
CA PRO A 73 18.99 -9.64 4.79
C PRO A 73 18.00 -10.05 5.90
N ASP A 74 18.14 -11.26 6.42
CA ASP A 74 17.16 -11.84 7.36
C ASP A 74 17.11 -11.11 8.70
N ASP A 75 18.21 -10.51 9.12
CA ASP A 75 18.35 -9.70 10.33
C ASP A 75 18.05 -8.20 10.10
N TRP A 76 17.52 -7.83 8.92
CA TRP A 76 17.23 -6.43 8.60
C TRP A 76 16.21 -5.82 9.57
N ALA A 77 16.58 -4.65 10.10
CA ALA A 77 15.71 -3.79 10.89
C ALA A 77 16.03 -2.30 10.66
N GLU A 78 15.00 -1.47 10.55
CA GLU A 78 15.12 -0.02 10.35
C GLU A 78 13.86 0.70 10.88
N ASP A 79 14.03 1.79 11.64
CA ASP A 79 12.93 2.60 12.21
C ASP A 79 11.86 1.79 12.98
N GLY A 80 12.29 0.76 13.71
CA GLY A 80 11.37 -0.14 14.43
C GLY A 80 10.60 -1.12 13.54
N MET A 81 10.89 -1.14 12.24
CA MET A 81 10.38 -2.13 11.29
C MET A 81 11.41 -3.24 11.10
N THR A 82 10.97 -4.50 11.09
CA THR A 82 11.84 -5.65 10.77
C THR A 82 11.38 -6.30 9.46
N LYS A 83 12.25 -7.10 8.84
CA LYS A 83 11.88 -7.87 7.64
C LYS A 83 10.64 -8.75 7.91
N GLN A 84 10.57 -9.37 9.08
CA GLN A 84 9.42 -10.19 9.50
C GLN A 84 8.10 -9.41 9.53
N VAL A 85 8.13 -8.15 9.99
CA VAL A 85 6.93 -7.29 10.01
C VAL A 85 6.50 -6.95 8.58
N LEU A 86 7.45 -6.68 7.68
CA LEU A 86 7.14 -6.41 6.27
C LEU A 86 6.53 -7.65 5.60
N GLU A 87 7.13 -8.83 5.80
CA GLU A 87 6.60 -10.09 5.31
C GLU A 87 5.20 -10.38 5.85
N HIS A 88 4.97 -10.18 7.15
CA HIS A 88 3.66 -10.36 7.75
C HIS A 88 2.62 -9.42 7.12
N SER A 89 2.98 -8.16 6.92
CA SER A 89 2.12 -7.16 6.27
C SER A 89 1.74 -7.58 4.84
N THR A 90 2.68 -8.15 4.07
CA THR A 90 2.37 -8.67 2.73
C THR A 90 1.44 -9.88 2.75
N LYS A 91 1.58 -10.77 3.74
CA LYS A 91 0.69 -11.93 3.91
C LYS A 91 -0.73 -11.50 4.26
N VAL A 92 -0.88 -10.56 5.19
CA VAL A 92 -2.18 -9.97 5.54
C VAL A 92 -2.81 -9.31 4.33
N ALA A 93 -2.05 -8.48 3.61
CA ALA A 93 -2.54 -7.81 2.41
C ALA A 93 -2.97 -8.81 1.32
N ALA A 94 -2.17 -9.84 1.05
CA ALA A 94 -2.50 -10.89 0.08
C ALA A 94 -3.74 -11.69 0.50
N PHE A 95 -3.87 -12.03 1.79
CA PHE A 95 -5.04 -12.71 2.33
C PHE A 95 -6.30 -11.85 2.16
N THR A 96 -6.26 -10.57 2.54
CA THR A 96 -7.40 -9.66 2.39
C THR A 96 -7.79 -9.50 0.93
N VAL A 97 -6.83 -9.33 0.03
CA VAL A 97 -7.07 -9.21 -1.42
C VAL A 97 -7.65 -10.51 -2.02
N ALA A 98 -7.22 -11.68 -1.55
CA ALA A 98 -7.74 -12.97 -2.02
C ALA A 98 -9.16 -13.28 -1.49
N ASN A 99 -9.47 -12.88 -0.25
CA ASN A 99 -10.73 -13.20 0.40
C ASN A 99 -11.82 -12.14 0.22
N ALA A 100 -11.47 -10.93 -0.23
CA ALA A 100 -12.48 -9.93 -0.55
C ALA A 100 -13.30 -10.30 -1.82
N HIS A 101 -12.91 -11.33 -2.59
CA HIS A 101 -13.74 -11.84 -3.69
C HIS A 101 -14.66 -12.97 -3.20
N PRO A 102 -15.96 -12.98 -3.55
CA PRO A 102 -16.89 -14.06 -3.19
C PRO A 102 -16.58 -15.45 -3.81
N LYS A 103 -15.42 -15.63 -4.47
CA LYS A 103 -14.99 -16.87 -5.13
C LYS A 103 -13.50 -17.23 -4.87
N GLY A 104 -12.82 -16.55 -3.94
CA GLY A 104 -11.44 -16.88 -3.55
C GLY A 104 -10.34 -16.55 -4.58
N ALA A 105 -10.65 -15.73 -5.60
CA ALA A 105 -9.65 -15.25 -6.55
C ALA A 105 -9.00 -13.96 -6.03
N PRO A 106 -7.66 -13.78 -6.19
CA PRO A 106 -6.99 -12.51 -5.89
C PRO A 106 -7.65 -11.35 -6.62
N LEU A 107 -8.16 -10.37 -5.88
CA LEU A 107 -8.76 -9.19 -6.49
C LEU A 107 -7.72 -8.30 -7.14
N CYS A 108 -7.97 -7.94 -8.39
CA CYS A 108 -7.21 -6.87 -9.02
C CYS A 108 -7.64 -5.51 -8.43
N ALA A 109 -6.79 -4.50 -8.66
CA ALA A 109 -6.95 -3.23 -8.01
C ALA A 109 -8.30 -2.55 -8.22
N SER A 110 -8.74 -2.61 -9.48
CA SER A 110 -9.96 -2.01 -9.97
C SER A 110 -11.21 -2.78 -9.57
N GLU A 111 -11.13 -4.10 -9.40
CA GLU A 111 -12.28 -4.93 -8.98
C GLU A 111 -12.66 -4.66 -7.52
N LEU A 112 -11.69 -4.64 -6.62
CA LEU A 112 -11.97 -4.35 -5.21
C LEU A 112 -12.38 -2.87 -5.04
N ALA A 113 -11.83 -1.95 -5.83
CA ALA A 113 -12.25 -0.54 -5.81
C ALA A 113 -13.71 -0.34 -6.27
N LYS A 114 -14.23 -1.21 -7.13
CA LYS A 114 -15.66 -1.20 -7.51
C LYS A 114 -16.54 -1.67 -6.36
N GLN A 115 -16.11 -2.68 -5.59
CA GLN A 115 -16.87 -3.18 -4.44
C GLN A 115 -16.93 -2.14 -3.31
N PHE A 116 -15.82 -1.47 -3.02
CA PHE A 116 -15.79 -0.39 -2.04
C PHE A 116 -16.62 0.83 -2.48
N ARG A 117 -16.64 1.16 -3.78
CA ARG A 117 -17.54 2.21 -4.30
C ARG A 117 -19.02 1.82 -4.29
N GLY A 118 -19.33 0.53 -4.40
CA GLY A 118 -20.70 0.03 -4.26
C GLY A 118 -21.26 0.09 -2.83
N GLN A 119 -20.39 0.23 -1.82
CA GLN A 119 -20.80 0.40 -0.42
C GLN A 119 -21.12 1.85 -0.05
N GLU A 120 -20.82 2.84 -0.89
CA GLU A 120 -21.22 4.25 -0.69
C GLU A 120 -22.69 4.52 -1.10
N SER A 121 -23.43 3.50 -1.53
CA SER A 121 -24.84 3.63 -1.95
C SER A 121 -25.77 2.65 -1.24
N LEU A 122 -25.83 2.71 0.10
CA LEU A 122 -27.01 2.24 0.82
C LEU A 122 -27.50 3.38 1.74
N PRO A 123 -28.80 3.68 1.72
CA PRO A 123 -29.41 4.82 2.42
C PRO A 123 -29.36 4.72 3.94
#